data_AF-A0A1Q5ARU0-F1
#
_entry.id   AF-A0A1Q5ARU0-F1
#
_cell.length_a   1.000
_cell.length_b   1.000
_cell.length_c   1.000
_cell.angle_alpha   90.00
_cell.angle_beta   90.00
_cell.angle_gamma   90.00
#
_symmetry.space_group_name_H-M   'P 1'
#
loop_
_entity.id
_entity.type
_entity.pdbx_description
1 polymer ?
#
loop_
_entity_poly.entity_id
_entity_poly.type
_entity_poly.pdbx_seq_one_letter_code
_entity_poly.pdbx_strand_id
1 'polypeptide(L)'
;MSSRYNLMHAQLAAGLLTGPAAELSTLGVISPFAAQARLLESLLPEAKLDEWGASTVHRFQGSERDVVVYDTVDSGIGVRPLHRWFTEGQNGGDGARLLNVAASRARDHLVVVAALDQLHRSRTTQDAVSKFFTMLLERGRTVGWESALDHSPVTQRMTTGVVEILAEDLEGARSVEMWLPRARLVGLRSLIPSLKLITDQDVDTEPVTIWCEPDPDGYLSPEAMQAKRGGINMRPCRPILESSAIIDDVVWTSTGCLLGPDPGVVLRTRHAAFADAVRRAQRRRPGIAPGSGQLGDECGRCSRSLIRFEVGRRGLPTVGWGCLICDSRNSRQGRDRAAGERQLIWGRP
;
A
#
# COMPACT_ATOMS: atom_id res chain seq x y z
N MET A 1 10.99 4.24 12.17
CA MET A 1 10.65 3.53 10.92
C MET A 1 9.15 3.60 10.72
N SER A 2 8.68 3.99 9.53
CA SER A 2 7.26 3.83 9.18
C SER A 2 6.91 2.34 9.22
N SER A 3 5.79 2.00 9.84
CA SER A 3 5.30 0.61 9.87
C SER A 3 4.93 0.17 8.45
N ARG A 4 5.27 -1.06 8.06
CA ARG A 4 4.89 -1.65 6.77
C ARG A 4 3.48 -2.25 6.85
N TYR A 5 2.83 -2.36 5.70
CA TYR A 5 1.54 -3.04 5.52
C TYR A 5 1.45 -3.54 4.06
N ASN A 6 0.54 -4.49 3.82
CA ASN A 6 0.28 -5.09 2.52
C ASN A 6 -1.24 -5.29 2.37
N LEU A 7 -1.86 -4.46 1.53
CA LEU A 7 -3.31 -4.46 1.35
C LEU A 7 -3.83 -5.76 0.74
N MET A 8 -3.10 -6.34 -0.21
CA MET A 8 -3.51 -7.61 -0.81
C MET A 8 -3.52 -8.72 0.23
N HIS A 9 -2.49 -8.82 1.08
CA HIS A 9 -2.49 -9.77 2.19
C HIS A 9 -3.69 -9.55 3.13
N ALA A 10 -4.03 -8.30 3.45
CA ALA A 10 -5.21 -8.01 4.26
C ALA A 10 -6.53 -8.41 3.56
N GLN A 11 -6.64 -8.25 2.23
CA GLN A 11 -7.80 -8.71 1.46
C GLN A 11 -7.89 -10.24 1.37
N LEU A 12 -6.75 -10.94 1.30
CA LEU A 12 -6.70 -12.40 1.41
C LEU A 12 -7.15 -12.84 2.81
N ALA A 13 -6.69 -12.16 3.87
CA ALA A 13 -7.17 -12.40 5.22
C ALA A 13 -8.67 -12.17 5.33
N ALA A 14 -9.21 -11.11 4.72
CA ALA A 14 -10.66 -10.88 4.68
C ALA A 14 -11.42 -12.07 4.07
N GLY A 15 -10.88 -12.67 3.01
CA GLY A 15 -11.46 -13.87 2.41
C GLY A 15 -11.36 -15.11 3.30
N LEU A 16 -10.22 -15.33 3.96
CA LEU A 16 -10.05 -16.42 4.92
C LEU A 16 -11.03 -16.31 6.09
N LEU A 17 -11.14 -15.11 6.67
CA LEU A 17 -11.91 -14.84 7.90
C LEU A 17 -13.42 -14.92 7.71
N THR A 18 -13.92 -14.68 6.50
CA THR A 18 -15.35 -14.67 6.17
C THR A 18 -15.84 -15.94 5.47
N GLY A 19 -14.92 -16.85 5.13
CA GLY A 19 -15.20 -18.19 4.60
C GLY A 19 -15.36 -19.24 5.72
N PRO A 20 -14.85 -20.48 5.52
CA PRO A 20 -14.96 -21.57 6.51
C PRO A 20 -14.39 -21.24 7.89
N ALA A 21 -13.49 -20.25 7.98
CA ALA A 21 -12.94 -19.84 9.26
C ALA A 21 -14.00 -19.25 10.22
N ALA A 22 -15.16 -18.80 9.73
CA ALA A 22 -16.25 -18.29 10.56
C ALA A 22 -16.72 -19.29 11.64
N GLU A 23 -16.53 -20.60 11.39
CA GLU A 23 -16.88 -21.69 12.30
C GLU A 23 -15.81 -21.96 13.38
N LEU A 24 -14.65 -21.32 13.31
CA LEU A 24 -13.57 -21.53 14.28
C LEU A 24 -13.96 -21.01 15.67
N SER A 25 -13.60 -21.83 16.67
CA SER A 25 -13.71 -21.51 18.09
C SER A 25 -12.81 -20.35 18.47
N THR A 26 -11.48 -20.46 18.31
CA THR A 26 -10.56 -19.36 18.63
C THR A 26 -9.53 -19.11 17.53
N LEU A 27 -9.26 -17.84 17.23
CA LEU A 27 -8.39 -17.42 16.14
C LEU A 27 -7.45 -16.28 16.55
N GLY A 28 -6.18 -16.39 16.16
CA GLY A 28 -5.21 -15.30 16.28
C GLY A 28 -4.70 -14.85 14.92
N VAL A 29 -4.84 -13.57 14.58
CA VAL A 29 -4.24 -13.00 13.37
C VAL A 29 -3.06 -12.11 13.76
N ILE A 30 -1.85 -12.53 13.40
CA ILE A 30 -0.62 -11.95 13.93
C ILE A 30 0.22 -11.37 12.79
N SER A 31 0.75 -10.17 13.00
CA SER A 31 1.69 -9.55 12.06
C SER A 31 2.90 -8.95 12.80
N PRO A 32 4.11 -8.91 12.20
CA PRO A 32 5.24 -8.20 12.79
C PRO A 32 5.05 -6.67 12.75
N PHE A 33 4.06 -6.14 12.01
CA PHE A 33 3.88 -4.70 11.82
C PHE A 33 2.54 -4.19 12.37
N ALA A 34 2.59 -3.09 13.13
CA ALA A 34 1.41 -2.50 13.75
C ALA A 34 0.39 -1.95 12.74
N ALA A 35 0.85 -1.41 11.60
CA ALA A 35 -0.05 -0.95 10.54
C ALA A 35 -0.84 -2.12 9.94
N GLN A 36 -0.18 -3.24 9.62
CA GLN A 36 -0.88 -4.43 9.14
C GLN A 36 -1.82 -5.01 10.21
N ALA A 37 -1.36 -5.12 11.46
CA ALA A 37 -2.18 -5.65 12.54
C ALA A 37 -3.51 -4.88 12.69
N ARG A 38 -3.51 -3.55 12.54
CA ARG A 38 -4.73 -2.73 12.56
C ARG A 38 -5.66 -2.97 11.36
N LEU A 39 -5.10 -3.23 10.18
CA LEU A 39 -5.89 -3.61 9.01
C LEU A 39 -6.56 -4.97 9.24
N LEU A 40 -5.82 -5.94 9.78
CA LEU A 40 -6.33 -7.26 10.11
C LEU A 40 -7.37 -7.23 11.23
N GLU A 41 -7.18 -6.38 12.24
CA GLU A 41 -8.14 -6.14 13.32
C GLU A 41 -9.46 -5.57 12.81
N SER A 42 -9.42 -4.67 11.83
CA SER A 42 -10.63 -4.10 11.22
C SER A 42 -11.47 -5.08 10.41
N LEU A 43 -10.96 -6.30 10.18
CA LEU A 43 -11.67 -7.39 9.49
C LEU A 43 -12.34 -8.37 10.46
N LEU A 44 -12.08 -8.25 11.77
CA LEU A 44 -12.68 -9.14 12.75
C LEU A 44 -14.14 -8.75 12.98
N PRO A 45 -15.08 -9.70 12.96
CA PRO A 45 -16.48 -9.41 13.25
C PRO A 45 -16.64 -9.08 14.74
N GLU A 46 -17.44 -8.05 15.06
CA GLU A 46 -17.66 -7.59 16.44
C GLU A 46 -18.10 -8.72 17.38
N ALA A 47 -18.93 -9.65 16.86
CA ALA A 47 -19.47 -10.78 17.61
C ALA A 47 -18.44 -11.87 17.99
N LYS A 48 -17.19 -11.79 17.49
CA LYS A 48 -16.12 -12.77 17.76
C LYS A 48 -14.92 -12.15 18.49
N LEU A 49 -14.99 -10.90 18.96
CA LEU A 49 -13.81 -10.21 19.51
C LEU A 49 -13.27 -10.83 20.82
N ASP A 50 -14.07 -11.63 21.52
CA ASP A 50 -13.61 -12.39 22.69
C ASP A 50 -12.77 -13.61 22.27
N GLU A 51 -13.18 -14.32 21.23
CA GLU A 51 -12.49 -15.52 20.77
C GLU A 51 -11.45 -15.28 19.66
N TRP A 52 -11.54 -14.15 18.97
CA TRP A 52 -10.71 -13.78 17.84
C TRP A 52 -9.96 -12.49 18.15
N GLY A 53 -8.68 -12.44 17.82
CA GLY A 53 -7.88 -11.24 18.03
C GLY A 53 -6.85 -11.03 16.94
N ALA A 54 -6.58 -9.76 16.63
CA ALA A 54 -5.52 -9.38 15.71
C ALA A 54 -4.58 -8.38 16.37
N SER A 55 -3.29 -8.65 16.37
CA SER A 55 -2.32 -7.73 16.96
C SER A 55 -0.90 -7.97 16.46
N THR A 56 0.03 -7.16 16.93
CA THR A 56 1.44 -7.45 16.70
C THR A 56 1.89 -8.61 17.57
N VAL A 57 2.94 -9.32 17.15
CA VAL A 57 3.52 -10.43 17.93
C VAL A 57 3.80 -10.05 19.40
N HIS A 58 4.22 -8.82 19.67
CA HIS A 58 4.51 -8.34 21.02
C HIS A 58 3.26 -8.01 21.85
N ARG A 59 2.15 -7.70 21.19
CA ARG A 59 0.89 -7.30 21.82
C ARG A 59 -0.14 -8.42 21.86
N PHE A 60 0.14 -9.54 21.20
CA PHE A 60 -0.70 -10.73 21.26
C PHE A 60 -0.62 -11.33 22.66
N GLN A 61 -1.43 -10.75 23.56
CA GLN A 61 -1.62 -11.17 24.94
C GLN A 61 -2.78 -12.16 24.99
N GLY A 62 -2.58 -13.26 25.71
CA GLY A 62 -3.54 -14.35 25.78
C GLY A 62 -2.91 -15.70 25.48
N SER A 63 -3.62 -16.74 25.90
CA SER A 63 -3.32 -18.15 25.68
C SER A 63 -3.18 -18.51 24.20
N GLU A 64 -2.79 -19.74 23.95
CA GLU A 64 -2.86 -20.36 22.63
C GLU A 64 -4.28 -20.24 22.03
N ARG A 65 -4.34 -20.10 20.71
CA ARG A 65 -5.55 -20.15 19.88
C ARG A 65 -5.51 -21.44 19.06
N ASP A 66 -6.69 -21.95 18.70
CA ASP A 66 -6.79 -23.18 17.89
C ASP A 66 -6.12 -22.97 16.53
N VAL A 67 -6.38 -21.81 15.93
CA VAL A 67 -5.74 -21.39 14.68
C VAL A 67 -4.99 -20.07 14.86
N VAL A 68 -3.80 -19.98 14.29
CA VAL A 68 -3.08 -18.70 14.13
C VAL A 68 -2.79 -18.45 12.66
N VAL A 69 -3.17 -17.27 12.18
CA VAL A 69 -2.78 -16.73 10.86
C VAL A 69 -1.63 -15.75 11.09
N TYR A 70 -0.43 -16.08 10.61
CA TYR A 70 0.72 -15.19 10.65
C TYR A 70 0.95 -14.54 9.27
N ASP A 71 0.81 -13.22 9.21
CA ASP A 71 1.05 -12.43 8.01
C ASP A 71 2.46 -11.84 8.02
N THR A 72 3.27 -12.25 7.04
CA THR A 72 4.67 -11.78 6.88
C THR A 72 4.78 -10.34 6.35
N VAL A 73 3.73 -9.83 5.71
CA VAL A 73 3.59 -8.49 5.11
C VAL A 73 4.52 -8.20 3.94
N ASP A 74 5.83 -8.33 4.14
CA ASP A 74 6.82 -8.08 3.10
C ASP A 74 6.66 -9.09 1.95
N SER A 75 6.49 -8.59 0.73
CA SER A 75 6.36 -9.42 -0.47
C SER A 75 7.62 -9.42 -1.35
N GLY A 76 8.64 -8.65 -0.96
CA GLY A 76 9.79 -8.36 -1.81
C GLY A 76 9.47 -7.48 -3.02
N ILE A 77 8.23 -7.00 -3.17
CA ILE A 77 7.79 -6.03 -4.18
C ILE A 77 7.38 -4.74 -3.45
N GLY A 78 7.65 -3.57 -4.03
CA GLY A 78 7.39 -2.28 -3.39
C GLY A 78 8.54 -1.83 -2.47
N VAL A 79 8.35 -1.89 -1.15
CA VAL A 79 9.33 -1.39 -0.17
C VAL A 79 10.60 -2.27 -0.20
N ARG A 80 11.75 -1.66 -0.52
CA ARG A 80 13.07 -2.30 -0.47
C ARG A 80 14.05 -1.50 0.40
N PRO A 81 15.01 -2.16 1.08
CA PRO A 81 15.19 -3.63 1.17
C PRO A 81 14.08 -4.30 2.02
N LEU A 82 14.07 -5.64 2.04
CA LEU A 82 13.25 -6.41 2.99
C LEU A 82 13.53 -5.96 4.42
N HIS A 83 12.53 -6.04 5.29
CA HIS A 83 12.69 -5.61 6.67
C HIS A 83 13.62 -6.54 7.45
N ARG A 84 14.32 -5.96 8.43
CA ARG A 84 15.26 -6.70 9.29
C ARG A 84 14.65 -7.89 10.02
N TRP A 85 13.35 -7.88 10.28
CA TRP A 85 12.66 -9.03 10.89
C TRP A 85 12.83 -10.30 10.04
N PHE A 86 12.92 -10.15 8.71
CA PHE A 86 13.11 -11.28 7.80
C PHE A 86 14.58 -11.57 7.50
N THR A 87 15.42 -10.53 7.42
CA THR A 87 16.84 -10.64 7.01
C THR A 87 17.80 -10.88 8.18
N GLU A 88 17.43 -10.54 9.42
CA GLU A 88 18.21 -10.77 10.64
C GLU A 88 17.54 -11.88 11.48
N GLY A 89 17.69 -13.12 11.00
CA GLY A 89 17.03 -14.30 11.54
C GLY A 89 17.91 -15.21 12.39
N GLN A 90 19.07 -14.74 12.87
CA GLN A 90 19.94 -15.50 13.77
C GLN A 90 19.19 -15.99 15.02
N ASN A 91 19.65 -17.09 15.62
CA ASN A 91 19.07 -17.61 16.87
C ASN A 91 19.01 -16.50 17.93
N GLY A 92 17.82 -16.28 18.51
CA GLY A 92 17.60 -15.20 19.49
C GLY A 92 17.44 -13.79 18.89
N GLY A 93 17.58 -13.61 17.57
CA GLY A 93 17.32 -12.35 16.87
C GLY A 93 15.84 -11.99 16.80
N ASP A 94 15.55 -10.72 16.46
CA ASP A 94 14.19 -10.18 16.39
C ASP A 94 13.28 -11.05 15.50
N GLY A 95 13.76 -11.44 14.31
CA GLY A 95 13.01 -12.27 13.37
C GLY A 95 12.65 -13.65 13.91
N ALA A 96 13.64 -14.33 14.48
CA ALA A 96 13.47 -15.65 15.08
C ALA A 96 12.47 -15.60 16.26
N ARG A 97 12.56 -14.56 17.10
CA ARG A 97 11.63 -14.35 18.22
C ARG A 97 10.21 -14.11 17.73
N LEU A 98 10.04 -13.30 16.68
CA LEU A 98 8.72 -12.99 16.13
C LEU A 98 8.03 -14.25 15.60
N LEU A 99 8.74 -15.08 14.83
CA LEU A 99 8.21 -16.35 14.32
C LEU A 99 7.94 -17.35 15.45
N ASN A 100 8.85 -17.49 16.41
CA ASN A 100 8.68 -18.44 17.51
C ASN A 100 7.45 -18.09 18.36
N VAL A 101 7.25 -16.81 18.66
CA VAL A 101 6.06 -16.36 19.39
C VAL A 101 4.80 -16.58 18.55
N ALA A 102 4.78 -16.21 17.28
CA ALA A 102 3.60 -16.44 16.43
C ALA A 102 3.25 -17.94 16.31
N ALA A 103 4.24 -18.79 16.08
CA ALA A 103 4.06 -20.22 15.92
C ALA A 103 3.60 -20.92 17.21
N SER A 104 4.20 -20.57 18.36
CA SER A 104 3.83 -21.14 19.67
C SER A 104 2.45 -20.70 20.19
N ARG A 105 1.75 -19.80 19.48
CA ARG A 105 0.37 -19.44 19.80
C ARG A 105 -0.65 -20.35 19.11
N ALA A 106 -0.25 -21.14 18.13
CA ALA A 106 -1.13 -22.09 17.47
C ALA A 106 -1.18 -23.41 18.25
N ARG A 107 -2.39 -23.84 18.63
CA ARG A 107 -2.64 -25.16 19.22
C ARG A 107 -2.80 -26.24 18.15
N ASP A 108 -3.63 -25.96 17.14
CA ASP A 108 -3.97 -26.95 16.11
C ASP A 108 -3.33 -26.59 14.76
N HIS A 109 -3.48 -25.34 14.30
CA HIS A 109 -3.01 -24.94 12.97
C HIS A 109 -2.29 -23.59 12.97
N LEU A 110 -1.14 -23.56 12.29
CA LEU A 110 -0.46 -22.33 11.91
C LEU A 110 -0.62 -22.13 10.40
N VAL A 111 -1.31 -21.05 10.02
CA VAL A 111 -1.44 -20.58 8.64
C VAL A 111 -0.49 -19.42 8.44
N VAL A 112 0.33 -19.46 7.39
CA VAL A 112 1.28 -18.38 7.09
C VAL A 112 0.92 -17.74 5.76
N VAL A 113 0.64 -16.44 5.77
CA VAL A 113 0.41 -15.63 4.56
C VAL A 113 1.73 -14.98 4.15
N ALA A 114 2.27 -15.40 3.01
CA ALA A 114 3.58 -14.98 2.55
C ALA A 114 3.75 -15.03 1.04
N ALA A 115 4.50 -14.07 0.49
CA ALA A 115 5.00 -14.12 -0.89
C ALA A 115 6.26 -15.02 -0.96
N LEU A 116 6.05 -16.32 -0.81
CA LEU A 116 7.12 -17.30 -0.57
C LEU A 116 8.16 -17.33 -1.68
N ASP A 117 7.75 -17.21 -2.95
CA ASP A 117 8.65 -17.23 -4.11
C ASP A 117 9.70 -16.11 -4.03
N GLN A 118 9.28 -14.91 -3.65
CA GLN A 118 10.12 -13.72 -3.59
C GLN A 118 10.96 -13.73 -2.32
N LEU A 119 10.34 -14.07 -1.18
CA LEU A 119 11.01 -14.13 0.12
C LEU A 119 12.10 -15.20 0.14
N HIS A 120 11.84 -16.39 -0.41
CA HIS A 120 12.83 -17.47 -0.45
C HIS A 120 14.03 -17.12 -1.34
N ARG A 121 13.79 -16.61 -2.57
CA ARG A 121 14.86 -16.20 -3.50
C ARG A 121 15.77 -15.09 -2.96
N SER A 122 15.22 -14.22 -2.11
CA SER A 122 15.94 -13.07 -1.57
C SER A 122 16.91 -13.40 -0.43
N ARG A 123 16.84 -14.61 0.13
CA ARG A 123 17.65 -15.04 1.26
C ARG A 123 18.82 -15.90 0.82
N THR A 124 20.02 -15.46 1.18
CA THR A 124 21.27 -16.21 0.97
C THR A 124 21.87 -16.75 2.27
N THR A 125 21.43 -16.23 3.42
CA THR A 125 21.89 -16.66 4.75
C THR A 125 21.10 -17.87 5.24
N GLN A 126 21.77 -18.82 5.89
CA GLN A 126 21.11 -19.88 6.66
C GLN A 126 21.05 -19.48 8.14
N ASP A 127 19.85 -19.28 8.67
CA ASP A 127 19.61 -18.92 10.08
C ASP A 127 18.27 -19.52 10.57
N ALA A 128 17.77 -19.11 11.75
CA ALA A 128 16.52 -19.64 12.30
C ALA A 128 15.29 -19.33 11.42
N VAL A 129 15.25 -18.14 10.81
CA VAL A 129 14.15 -17.74 9.92
C VAL A 129 14.16 -18.56 8.63
N SER A 130 15.31 -18.84 7.98
CA SER A 130 15.28 -19.78 6.82
C SER A 130 14.89 -21.15 7.28
N LYS A 131 15.44 -21.65 8.39
CA LYS A 131 15.15 -23.00 8.86
C LYS A 131 13.66 -23.15 9.10
N PHE A 132 13.01 -22.15 9.70
CA PHE A 132 11.57 -22.12 9.88
C PHE A 132 10.83 -22.22 8.53
N PHE A 133 11.11 -21.34 7.57
CA PHE A 133 10.41 -21.34 6.27
C PHE A 133 10.73 -22.58 5.43
N THR A 134 11.95 -23.10 5.47
CA THR A 134 12.33 -24.36 4.83
C THR A 134 11.54 -25.52 5.43
N MET A 135 11.48 -25.66 6.75
CA MET A 135 10.68 -26.70 7.40
C MET A 135 9.18 -26.53 7.12
N LEU A 136 8.68 -25.30 7.09
CA LEU A 136 7.28 -25.01 6.76
C LEU A 136 6.94 -25.46 5.34
N LEU A 137 7.82 -25.21 4.37
CA LEU A 137 7.64 -25.65 2.98
C LEU A 137 7.77 -27.17 2.82
N GLU A 138 8.67 -27.80 3.56
CA GLU A 138 8.89 -29.26 3.51
C GLU A 138 7.78 -30.07 4.18
N ARG A 139 7.20 -29.55 5.27
CA ARG A 139 6.25 -30.29 6.12
C ARG A 139 4.81 -29.79 6.04
N GLY A 140 4.63 -28.52 5.69
CA GLY A 140 3.34 -27.87 5.60
C GLY A 140 2.66 -28.11 4.26
N ARG A 141 1.34 -27.86 4.24
CA ARG A 141 0.59 -27.81 2.99
C ARG A 141 0.71 -26.41 2.39
N THR A 142 1.28 -26.32 1.19
CA THR A 142 1.29 -25.08 0.42
C THR A 142 0.05 -25.01 -0.46
N VAL A 143 -0.68 -23.89 -0.38
CA VAL A 143 -1.85 -23.61 -1.22
C VAL A 143 -1.65 -22.27 -1.93
N GLY A 144 -2.19 -22.14 -3.15
CA GLY A 144 -2.22 -20.87 -3.87
C GLY A 144 -3.08 -19.85 -3.12
N TRP A 145 -2.74 -18.57 -3.24
CA TRP A 145 -3.48 -17.49 -2.58
C TRP A 145 -4.94 -17.43 -3.04
N GLU A 146 -5.23 -17.89 -4.25
CA GLU A 146 -6.59 -17.99 -4.79
C GLU A 146 -7.51 -18.79 -3.88
N SER A 147 -6.99 -19.83 -3.22
CA SER A 147 -7.77 -20.69 -2.32
C SER A 147 -8.32 -19.93 -1.11
N ALA A 148 -7.74 -18.78 -0.75
CA ALA A 148 -8.27 -17.90 0.29
C ALA A 148 -9.58 -17.22 -0.14
N LEU A 149 -9.88 -17.21 -1.44
CA LEU A 149 -11.01 -16.51 -2.03
C LEU A 149 -12.11 -17.45 -2.53
N ASP A 150 -11.88 -18.76 -2.60
CA ASP A 150 -12.82 -19.76 -3.15
C ASP A 150 -14.23 -19.68 -2.53
N HIS A 151 -14.32 -19.29 -1.26
CA HIS A 151 -15.57 -19.15 -0.52
C HIS A 151 -15.77 -17.76 0.08
N SER A 152 -15.02 -16.76 -0.39
CA SER A 152 -15.08 -15.41 0.17
C SER A 152 -16.31 -14.64 -0.33
N PRO A 153 -17.24 -14.25 0.55
CA PRO A 153 -18.37 -13.41 0.16
C PRO A 153 -17.97 -11.92 0.01
N VAL A 154 -16.81 -11.51 0.57
CA VAL A 154 -16.41 -10.10 0.65
C VAL A 154 -15.29 -9.71 -0.30
N THR A 155 -14.33 -10.62 -0.57
CA THR A 155 -13.16 -10.37 -1.41
C THR A 155 -13.23 -11.21 -2.67
N GLN A 156 -13.12 -10.56 -3.82
CA GLN A 156 -13.18 -11.20 -5.12
C GLN A 156 -11.92 -10.87 -5.93
N ARG A 157 -11.41 -11.87 -6.67
CA ARG A 157 -10.41 -11.66 -7.71
C ARG A 157 -11.10 -11.18 -8.97
N MET A 158 -10.69 -10.03 -9.49
CA MET A 158 -11.20 -9.50 -10.74
C MET A 158 -10.32 -9.99 -11.90
N THR A 159 -10.93 -10.66 -12.87
CA THR A 159 -10.22 -11.27 -14.01
C THR A 159 -10.49 -10.54 -15.33
N THR A 160 -11.66 -9.90 -15.46
CA THR A 160 -12.08 -9.10 -16.61
C THR A 160 -12.92 -7.92 -16.11
N GLY A 161 -13.17 -6.93 -16.98
CA GLY A 161 -14.11 -5.85 -16.69
C GLY A 161 -13.70 -4.92 -15.54
N VAL A 162 -12.40 -4.81 -15.22
CA VAL A 162 -11.93 -4.07 -14.03
C VAL A 162 -12.40 -2.62 -14.04
N VAL A 163 -12.31 -1.94 -15.18
CA VAL A 163 -12.68 -0.52 -15.30
C VAL A 163 -14.20 -0.35 -15.27
N GLU A 164 -14.94 -1.28 -15.87
CA GLU A 164 -16.39 -1.31 -15.89
C GLU A 164 -16.97 -1.48 -14.48
N ILE A 165 -16.48 -2.48 -13.73
CA ILE A 165 -16.92 -2.74 -12.35
C ILE A 165 -16.47 -1.61 -11.41
N LEU A 166 -15.28 -1.01 -11.63
CA LEU A 166 -14.89 0.22 -10.92
C LEU A 166 -15.85 1.38 -11.20
N ALA A 167 -16.34 1.52 -12.44
CA ALA A 167 -17.31 2.55 -12.79
C ALA A 167 -18.66 2.31 -12.11
N GLU A 168 -19.10 1.05 -11.99
CA GLU A 168 -20.29 0.66 -11.21
C GLU A 168 -20.12 0.99 -9.72
N ASP A 169 -18.95 0.72 -9.12
CA ASP A 169 -18.69 1.09 -7.73
C ASP A 169 -18.66 2.61 -7.51
N LEU A 170 -18.30 3.40 -8.52
CA LEU A 170 -18.35 4.86 -8.48
C LEU A 170 -19.77 5.42 -8.65
N GLU A 171 -20.71 4.64 -9.18
CA GLU A 171 -22.08 5.08 -9.37
C GLU A 171 -22.77 5.30 -8.01
N GLY A 172 -23.13 6.56 -7.72
CA GLY A 172 -23.71 6.94 -6.43
C GLY A 172 -22.74 6.93 -5.25
N ALA A 173 -21.43 6.76 -5.49
CA ALA A 173 -20.42 6.85 -4.45
C ALA A 173 -20.32 8.27 -3.89
N ARG A 174 -20.08 8.39 -2.59
CA ARG A 174 -19.90 9.69 -1.91
C ARG A 174 -18.45 10.15 -1.94
N SER A 175 -17.51 9.22 -1.99
CA SER A 175 -16.08 9.54 -1.95
C SER A 175 -15.23 8.51 -2.67
N VAL A 176 -14.12 8.97 -3.23
CA VAL A 176 -13.08 8.11 -3.77
C VAL A 176 -11.68 8.66 -3.50
N GLU A 177 -10.81 7.80 -2.97
CA GLU A 177 -9.36 8.05 -2.90
C GLU A 177 -8.61 6.98 -3.70
N MET A 178 -7.75 7.40 -4.63
CA MET A 178 -6.94 6.49 -5.44
C MET A 178 -5.45 6.74 -5.25
N TRP A 179 -4.66 5.67 -5.29
CA TRP A 179 -3.20 5.68 -5.30
C TRP A 179 -2.73 4.92 -6.53
N LEU A 180 -2.13 5.63 -7.49
CA LEU A 180 -1.79 5.11 -8.80
C LEU A 180 -0.28 5.25 -9.05
N PRO A 181 0.48 4.15 -9.02
CA PRO A 181 1.91 4.20 -9.32
C PRO A 181 2.12 4.54 -10.80
N ARG A 182 3.35 4.92 -11.16
CA ARG A 182 3.66 5.45 -12.49
C ARG A 182 3.27 4.45 -13.59
N ALA A 183 2.32 4.85 -14.43
CA ALA A 183 1.90 4.14 -15.63
C ALA A 183 1.11 5.07 -16.57
N ARG A 184 0.79 4.60 -17.78
CA ARG A 184 -0.26 5.21 -18.61
C ARG A 184 -1.61 4.85 -17.98
N LEU A 185 -2.39 5.83 -17.56
CA LEU A 185 -3.63 5.61 -16.81
C LEU A 185 -4.81 5.39 -17.76
N VAL A 186 -4.69 4.43 -18.68
CA VAL A 186 -5.66 4.20 -19.77
C VAL A 186 -7.09 4.02 -19.26
N GLY A 187 -7.28 3.38 -18.11
CA GLY A 187 -8.60 3.19 -17.50
C GLY A 187 -9.22 4.47 -16.93
N LEU A 188 -8.40 5.47 -16.58
CA LEU A 188 -8.89 6.71 -15.97
C LEU A 188 -9.82 7.49 -16.91
N ARG A 189 -9.56 7.46 -18.22
CA ARG A 189 -10.37 8.19 -19.21
C ARG A 189 -11.85 7.82 -19.13
N SER A 190 -12.14 6.53 -18.98
CA SER A 190 -13.50 6.00 -18.88
C SER A 190 -14.18 6.35 -17.56
N LEU A 191 -13.40 6.60 -16.50
CA LEU A 191 -13.93 6.92 -15.17
C LEU A 191 -14.19 8.41 -14.95
N ILE A 192 -13.63 9.30 -15.80
CA ILE A 192 -13.79 10.76 -15.66
C ILE A 192 -15.25 11.20 -15.48
N PRO A 193 -16.24 10.70 -16.25
CA PRO A 193 -17.64 11.10 -16.06
C PRO A 193 -18.15 10.78 -14.64
N SER A 194 -17.95 9.56 -14.15
CA SER A 194 -18.38 9.17 -12.80
C SER A 194 -17.66 9.97 -11.71
N LEU A 195 -16.36 10.20 -11.86
CA LEU A 195 -15.58 11.01 -10.92
C LEU A 195 -16.08 12.47 -10.84
N LYS A 196 -16.49 13.05 -11.97
CA LYS A 196 -17.06 14.40 -11.98
C LYS A 196 -18.37 14.47 -11.21
N LEU A 197 -19.25 13.48 -11.41
CA LEU A 197 -20.52 13.42 -10.69
C LEU A 197 -20.33 13.41 -9.17
N ILE A 198 -19.31 12.70 -8.67
CA ILE A 198 -18.97 12.71 -7.24
C ILE A 198 -18.43 14.08 -6.82
N THR A 199 -17.55 14.68 -7.63
CA THR A 199 -16.96 16.00 -7.35
C THR A 199 -18.03 17.08 -7.21
N ASP A 200 -19.07 17.02 -8.04
CA ASP A 200 -20.15 18.02 -8.06
C ASP A 200 -21.18 17.84 -6.93
N GLN A 201 -21.18 16.71 -6.22
CA GLN A 201 -22.11 16.44 -5.11
C GLN A 201 -21.75 17.18 -3.81
N ASP A 202 -20.46 17.42 -3.56
CA ASP A 202 -19.99 18.08 -2.34
C ASP A 202 -18.75 18.91 -2.64
N VAL A 203 -18.98 20.20 -2.90
CA VAL A 203 -17.94 21.15 -3.31
C VAL A 203 -16.97 21.46 -2.16
N ASP A 204 -17.38 21.22 -0.91
CA ASP A 204 -16.62 21.61 0.28
C ASP A 204 -15.73 20.50 0.85
N THR A 205 -15.97 19.22 0.50
CA THR A 205 -15.28 18.08 1.14
C THR A 205 -14.21 17.38 0.29
N GLU A 206 -13.91 17.90 -0.91
CA GLU A 206 -12.99 17.27 -1.88
C GLU A 206 -13.20 15.74 -2.00
N PRO A 207 -14.41 15.29 -2.36
CA PRO A 207 -14.80 13.89 -2.26
C PRO A 207 -14.01 12.97 -3.21
N VAL A 208 -13.35 13.53 -4.22
CA VAL A 208 -12.50 12.82 -5.17
C VAL A 208 -11.05 13.26 -5.00
N THR A 209 -10.17 12.35 -4.60
CA THR A 209 -8.72 12.60 -4.56
C THR A 209 -7.96 11.47 -5.27
N ILE A 210 -7.20 11.80 -6.31
CA ILE A 210 -6.39 10.81 -7.05
C ILE A 210 -4.92 11.17 -6.92
N TRP A 211 -4.19 10.37 -6.14
CA TRP A 211 -2.74 10.42 -6.08
C TRP A 211 -2.15 9.63 -7.23
N CYS A 212 -1.25 10.24 -8.00
CA CYS A 212 -0.57 9.58 -9.11
C CYS A 212 0.93 9.89 -9.12
N GLU A 213 1.75 8.91 -9.49
CA GLU A 213 3.18 9.16 -9.63
C GLU A 213 3.46 9.77 -11.01
N PRO A 214 4.06 10.98 -11.08
CA PRO A 214 4.38 11.63 -12.35
C PRO A 214 5.50 10.90 -13.07
N ASP A 215 5.62 11.16 -14.38
CA ASP A 215 6.71 10.71 -15.23
C ASP A 215 8.09 11.22 -14.73
N PRO A 216 9.21 10.63 -15.17
CA PRO A 216 10.55 11.01 -14.68
C PRO A 216 10.91 12.49 -14.86
N ASP A 217 10.30 13.15 -15.85
CA ASP A 217 10.41 14.58 -16.15
C ASP A 217 9.48 15.47 -15.29
N GLY A 218 8.66 14.85 -14.43
CA GLY A 218 7.77 15.52 -13.49
C GLY A 218 6.40 15.87 -14.04
N TYR A 219 6.05 15.42 -15.25
CA TYR A 219 4.72 15.65 -15.81
C TYR A 219 3.74 14.56 -15.39
N LEU A 220 2.48 14.94 -15.31
CA LEU A 220 1.37 14.00 -15.25
C LEU A 220 1.19 13.34 -16.62
N SER A 221 0.78 12.07 -16.63
CA SER A 221 0.39 11.38 -17.86
C SER A 221 -0.72 12.14 -18.61
N PRO A 222 -0.86 11.96 -19.94
CA PRO A 222 -1.92 12.62 -20.70
C PRO A 222 -3.33 12.40 -20.12
N GLU A 223 -3.58 11.20 -19.61
CA GLU A 223 -4.84 10.82 -18.95
C GLU A 223 -5.06 11.58 -17.64
N ALA A 224 -4.04 11.65 -16.79
CA ALA A 224 -4.08 12.44 -15.56
C ALA A 224 -4.25 13.93 -15.84
N MET A 225 -3.59 14.47 -16.87
CA MET A 225 -3.77 15.86 -17.31
C MET A 225 -5.19 16.13 -17.82
N GLN A 226 -5.78 15.18 -18.55
CA GLN A 226 -7.17 15.28 -19.00
C GLN A 226 -8.13 15.30 -17.81
N ALA A 227 -7.96 14.41 -16.84
CA ALA A 227 -8.77 14.37 -15.62
C ALA A 227 -8.63 15.67 -14.81
N LYS A 228 -7.40 16.18 -14.63
CA LYS A 228 -7.13 17.45 -13.95
C LYS A 228 -7.84 18.63 -14.63
N ARG A 229 -7.75 18.74 -15.96
CA ARG A 229 -8.47 19.78 -16.74
C ARG A 229 -9.98 19.63 -16.65
N GLY A 230 -10.46 18.42 -16.36
CA GLY A 230 -11.85 18.14 -16.06
C GLY A 230 -12.28 18.47 -14.62
N GLY A 231 -11.43 19.08 -13.80
CA GLY A 231 -11.78 19.45 -12.42
C GLY A 231 -11.50 18.36 -11.37
N ILE A 232 -10.97 17.20 -11.77
CA ILE A 232 -10.62 16.15 -10.81
C ILE A 232 -9.34 16.53 -10.04
N ASN A 233 -9.35 16.37 -8.72
CA ASN A 233 -8.20 16.64 -7.85
C ASN A 233 -7.09 15.59 -8.07
N MET A 234 -6.22 15.85 -9.06
CA MET A 234 -5.07 15.02 -9.40
C MET A 234 -3.83 15.49 -8.63
N ARG A 235 -3.24 14.61 -7.82
CA ARG A 235 -2.17 14.95 -6.87
C ARG A 235 -0.89 14.17 -7.16
N PRO A 236 0.16 14.81 -7.69
CA PRO A 236 1.42 14.14 -7.94
C PRO A 236 2.16 13.80 -6.63
N CYS A 237 2.54 12.53 -6.44
CA CYS A 237 3.37 12.08 -5.32
C CYS A 237 4.48 11.14 -5.81
N ARG A 238 5.66 11.18 -5.16
CA ARG A 238 6.79 10.30 -5.49
C ARG A 238 7.59 9.84 -4.26
N PRO A 239 7.85 8.53 -4.11
CA PRO A 239 7.25 7.43 -4.87
C PRO A 239 5.78 7.20 -4.47
N ILE A 240 5.02 6.54 -5.32
CA ILE A 240 3.79 5.83 -4.90
C ILE A 240 4.12 4.34 -4.91
N LEU A 241 3.98 3.69 -3.76
CA LEU A 241 4.25 2.25 -3.61
C LEU A 241 2.97 1.43 -3.62
N GLU A 242 1.85 2.10 -3.35
CA GLU A 242 0.50 1.56 -3.35
C GLU A 242 -0.04 1.48 -4.77
N SER A 243 -0.91 0.51 -5.04
CA SER A 243 -1.86 0.62 -6.16
C SER A 243 -3.24 0.22 -5.69
N SER A 244 -4.10 1.21 -5.46
CA SER A 244 -5.40 0.99 -4.83
C SER A 244 -6.42 2.08 -5.15
N ALA A 245 -7.70 1.74 -5.00
CA ALA A 245 -8.80 2.70 -4.93
C ALA A 245 -9.70 2.35 -3.74
N ILE A 246 -10.15 3.36 -3.00
CA ILE A 246 -11.12 3.19 -1.91
C ILE A 246 -12.33 4.02 -2.29
N ILE A 247 -13.43 3.33 -2.58
CA ILE A 247 -14.70 3.92 -3.02
C ILE A 247 -15.73 3.55 -1.96
N ASP A 248 -16.11 4.51 -1.11
CA ASP A 248 -16.95 4.27 0.07
C ASP A 248 -16.51 3.02 0.88
N ASP A 249 -17.26 1.92 0.84
CA ASP A 249 -16.95 0.71 1.61
C ASP A 249 -16.15 -0.35 0.82
N VAL A 250 -15.70 -0.01 -0.39
CA VAL A 250 -15.02 -0.92 -1.31
C VAL A 250 -13.55 -0.55 -1.45
N VAL A 251 -12.68 -1.54 -1.23
CA VAL A 251 -11.23 -1.44 -1.43
C VAL A 251 -10.83 -2.25 -2.65
N TRP A 252 -10.16 -1.59 -3.57
CA TRP A 252 -9.52 -2.17 -4.74
C TRP A 252 -8.01 -2.13 -4.57
N THR A 253 -7.32 -3.19 -4.98
CA THR A 253 -5.87 -3.21 -5.09
C THR A 253 -5.41 -3.91 -6.36
N SER A 254 -4.19 -3.61 -6.78
CA SER A 254 -3.55 -4.29 -7.89
C SER A 254 -2.05 -4.49 -7.68
N THR A 255 -1.48 -5.53 -8.29
CA THR A 255 -0.01 -5.73 -8.28
C THR A 255 0.71 -4.81 -9.28
N GLY A 256 0.04 -4.45 -10.37
CA GLY A 256 0.44 -3.38 -11.29
C GLY A 256 -0.26 -2.06 -10.95
N CYS A 257 -0.29 -1.12 -11.89
CA CYS A 257 -1.09 0.09 -11.73
C CYS A 257 -2.57 -0.23 -12.01
N LEU A 258 -3.48 0.02 -11.07
CA LEU A 258 -4.90 -0.35 -11.14
C LEU A 258 -5.61 0.14 -12.40
N LEU A 259 -5.26 1.36 -12.86
CA LEU A 259 -5.81 1.96 -14.08
C LEU A 259 -4.81 1.91 -15.26
N GLY A 260 -3.74 1.13 -15.11
CA GLY A 260 -2.73 0.88 -16.11
C GLY A 260 -3.17 -0.11 -17.19
N PRO A 261 -2.37 -0.29 -18.26
CA PRO A 261 -2.67 -1.27 -19.31
C PRO A 261 -2.52 -2.72 -18.83
N ASP A 262 -1.72 -2.95 -17.78
CA ASP A 262 -1.52 -4.25 -17.15
C ASP A 262 -1.58 -4.07 -15.62
N PRO A 263 -2.78 -4.20 -15.01
CA PRO A 263 -2.93 -4.10 -13.57
C PRO A 263 -2.44 -5.36 -12.84
N GLY A 264 -2.10 -6.44 -13.56
CA GLY A 264 -1.74 -7.73 -12.96
C GLY A 264 -2.91 -8.34 -12.16
N VAL A 265 -2.63 -8.83 -10.95
CA VAL A 265 -3.69 -9.35 -10.06
C VAL A 265 -4.46 -8.19 -9.46
N VAL A 266 -5.79 -8.21 -9.59
CA VAL A 266 -6.70 -7.21 -9.03
C VAL A 266 -7.64 -7.85 -8.01
N LEU A 267 -7.71 -7.27 -6.81
CA LEU A 267 -8.62 -7.70 -5.74
C LEU A 267 -9.59 -6.59 -5.39
N ARG A 268 -10.87 -6.95 -5.25
CA ARG A 268 -11.95 -6.08 -4.81
C ARG A 268 -12.52 -6.62 -3.50
N THR A 269 -12.59 -5.79 -2.46
CA THR A 269 -13.15 -6.17 -1.15
C THR A 269 -14.19 -5.17 -0.70
N ARG A 270 -15.42 -5.62 -0.45
CA ARG A 270 -16.49 -4.78 0.13
C ARG A 270 -16.56 -5.01 1.64
N HIS A 271 -16.04 -4.07 2.43
CA HIS A 271 -16.00 -4.15 3.89
C HIS A 271 -15.74 -2.77 4.52
N ALA A 272 -16.78 -2.15 5.11
CA ALA A 272 -16.75 -0.76 5.57
C ALA A 272 -15.61 -0.45 6.57
N ALA A 273 -15.51 -1.23 7.66
CA ALA A 273 -14.47 -1.01 8.68
C ALA A 273 -13.04 -1.16 8.13
N PHE A 274 -12.88 -2.00 7.09
CA PHE A 274 -11.59 -2.21 6.43
C PHE A 274 -11.27 -1.06 5.48
N ALA A 275 -12.23 -0.61 4.68
CA ALA A 275 -12.08 0.57 3.84
C ALA A 275 -11.65 1.80 4.67
N ASP A 276 -12.29 2.00 5.82
CA ASP A 276 -11.91 3.06 6.76
C ASP A 276 -10.53 2.88 7.37
N ALA A 277 -10.14 1.66 7.72
CA ALA A 277 -8.79 1.37 8.20
C ALA A 277 -7.74 1.64 7.11
N VAL A 278 -8.03 1.30 5.84
CA VAL A 278 -7.17 1.59 4.69
C VAL A 278 -7.02 3.09 4.46
N ARG A 279 -8.12 3.86 4.45
CA ARG A 279 -8.07 5.34 4.38
C ARG A 279 -7.17 5.92 5.46
N ARG A 280 -7.35 5.48 6.72
CA ARG A 280 -6.52 5.94 7.84
C ARG A 280 -5.04 5.57 7.67
N ALA A 281 -4.75 4.39 7.12
CA ALA A 281 -3.38 3.93 6.87
C ALA A 281 -2.69 4.71 5.74
N GLN A 282 -3.43 5.06 4.70
CA GLN A 282 -2.92 5.79 3.52
C GLN A 282 -2.93 7.30 3.69
N ARG A 283 -3.72 7.84 4.62
CA ARG A 283 -3.84 9.29 4.87
C ARG A 283 -2.47 9.94 5.05
N ARG A 284 -2.13 10.87 4.16
CA ARG A 284 -0.93 11.69 4.30
C ARG A 284 -1.26 12.92 5.13
N ARG A 285 -0.62 13.07 6.29
CA ARG A 285 -0.83 14.23 7.15
C ARG A 285 -0.32 15.50 6.46
N PRO A 286 -1.11 16.60 6.48
CA PRO A 286 -0.62 17.89 6.04
C PRO A 286 0.48 18.39 6.99
N GLY A 287 1.36 19.25 6.48
CA GLY A 287 2.49 19.80 7.23
C GLY A 287 3.44 20.52 6.28
N ILE A 288 4.69 20.04 6.19
CA ILE A 288 5.69 20.59 5.26
C ILE A 288 5.21 20.50 3.81
N ALA A 289 4.44 19.47 3.46
CA ALA A 289 3.82 19.28 2.15
C ALA A 289 2.30 19.08 2.29
N PRO A 290 1.51 19.45 1.26
CA PRO A 290 0.08 19.18 1.23
C PRO A 290 -0.23 17.70 1.49
N GLY A 291 -1.26 17.45 2.29
CA GLY A 291 -1.71 16.11 2.72
C GLY A 291 -3.12 15.80 2.22
N SER A 292 -3.66 14.60 2.50
CA SER A 292 -5.01 14.16 2.10
C SER A 292 -6.09 15.17 2.57
N GLY A 293 -7.11 15.41 1.74
CA GLY A 293 -8.17 16.41 1.98
C GLY A 293 -7.72 17.86 1.73
N GLN A 294 -6.82 18.06 0.77
CA GLN A 294 -6.37 19.37 0.31
C GLN A 294 -6.14 19.32 -1.21
N LEU A 295 -6.50 20.38 -1.91
CA LEU A 295 -6.24 20.54 -3.34
C LEU A 295 -4.75 20.41 -3.67
N GLY A 296 -4.47 19.95 -4.89
CA GLY A 296 -3.13 20.00 -5.46
C GLY A 296 -2.71 21.43 -5.80
N ASP A 297 -1.55 21.85 -5.29
CA ASP A 297 -1.00 23.18 -5.58
C ASP A 297 -0.33 23.24 -6.97
N GLU A 298 -0.27 24.45 -7.53
CA GLU A 298 0.46 24.75 -8.76
C GLU A 298 1.72 25.60 -8.54
N CYS A 299 2.74 25.35 -9.35
CA CYS A 299 3.97 26.11 -9.32
C CYS A 299 3.73 27.53 -9.82
N GLY A 300 3.93 28.54 -8.97
CA GLY A 300 3.77 29.96 -9.35
C GLY A 300 4.70 30.46 -10.46
N ARG A 301 5.63 29.64 -10.99
CA ARG A 301 6.50 30.00 -12.13
C ARG A 301 6.11 29.37 -13.45
N CYS A 302 5.50 28.18 -13.44
CA CYS A 302 5.21 27.44 -14.67
C CYS A 302 3.83 26.78 -14.68
N SER A 303 3.01 27.03 -13.64
CA SER A 303 1.66 26.50 -13.44
C SER A 303 1.54 24.97 -13.51
N ARG A 304 2.66 24.26 -13.31
CA ARG A 304 2.65 22.79 -13.22
C ARG A 304 2.25 22.36 -11.83
N SER A 305 1.58 21.22 -11.72
CA SER A 305 1.28 20.62 -10.42
C SER A 305 2.57 20.41 -9.63
N LEU A 306 2.51 20.78 -8.36
CA LEU A 306 3.59 20.56 -7.42
C LEU A 306 3.58 19.09 -6.98
N ILE A 307 4.78 18.52 -6.86
CA ILE A 307 4.94 17.11 -6.56
C ILE A 307 5.28 16.98 -5.08
N ARG A 308 4.54 16.12 -4.36
CA ARG A 308 4.90 15.69 -3.02
C ARG A 308 6.01 14.64 -3.11
N PHE A 309 7.11 14.84 -2.39
CA PHE A 309 8.22 13.91 -2.28
C PHE A 309 8.22 13.26 -0.89
N GLU A 310 8.28 11.93 -0.84
CA GLU A 310 8.31 11.16 0.42
C GLU A 310 9.62 10.38 0.59
N VAL A 311 10.65 10.72 -0.18
CA VAL A 311 11.92 9.98 -0.19
C VAL A 311 12.77 10.39 1.01
N GLY A 312 13.11 9.41 1.85
CA GLY A 312 14.13 9.61 2.87
C GLY A 312 15.54 9.48 2.35
N ARG A 313 16.44 10.42 2.71
CA ARG A 313 17.88 10.13 2.72
C ARG A 313 18.18 9.28 3.96
N ARG A 314 18.89 8.15 3.77
CA ARG A 314 19.42 7.32 4.88
C ARG A 314 18.37 6.88 5.92
N GLY A 315 17.15 6.55 5.48
CA GLY A 315 16.13 5.94 6.35
C GLY A 315 15.30 6.89 7.22
N LEU A 316 15.47 8.21 7.10
CA LEU A 316 14.56 9.20 7.69
C LEU A 316 13.60 9.71 6.61
N PRO A 317 12.27 9.58 6.74
CA PRO A 317 11.32 10.07 5.74
C PRO A 317 11.42 11.59 5.65
N THR A 318 12.08 12.10 4.61
CA THR A 318 12.11 13.53 4.35
C THR A 318 10.91 13.81 3.46
N VAL A 319 9.89 14.45 4.04
CA VAL A 319 8.72 14.91 3.30
C VAL A 319 9.00 16.31 2.78
N GLY A 320 8.79 16.53 1.49
CA GLY A 320 8.88 17.84 0.87
C GLY A 320 7.90 17.95 -0.29
N TRP A 321 7.87 19.11 -0.93
CA TRP A 321 7.14 19.30 -2.18
C TRP A 321 7.84 20.35 -3.03
N GLY A 322 7.59 20.34 -4.33
CA GLY A 322 8.20 21.31 -5.23
C GLY A 322 7.92 21.04 -6.69
N CYS A 323 8.45 21.92 -7.54
CA CYS A 323 8.35 21.78 -8.98
C CYS A 323 9.66 21.20 -9.51
N LEU A 324 9.63 19.94 -9.95
CA LEU A 324 10.84 19.23 -10.41
C LEU A 324 11.62 20.01 -11.48
N ILE A 325 10.94 20.77 -12.32
CA ILE A 325 11.55 21.48 -13.45
C ILE A 325 12.10 22.84 -13.04
N CYS A 326 11.34 23.65 -12.29
CA CYS A 326 11.83 24.95 -11.83
C CYS A 326 12.96 24.79 -10.80
N ASP A 327 12.89 23.78 -9.95
CA ASP A 327 13.87 23.55 -8.89
C ASP A 327 15.15 22.92 -9.43
N SER A 328 15.06 22.03 -10.43
CA SER A 328 16.24 21.48 -11.10
C SER A 328 17.00 22.52 -11.93
N ARG A 329 16.30 23.45 -12.59
CA ARG A 329 16.92 24.55 -13.35
C ARG A 329 17.70 25.52 -12.44
N ASN A 330 17.18 25.84 -11.27
CA ASN A 330 17.90 26.64 -10.27
C ASN A 330 19.16 25.92 -9.76
N SER A 331 19.11 24.59 -9.58
CA SER A 331 20.29 23.82 -9.17
C SER A 331 21.41 23.77 -10.22
N ARG A 332 21.05 23.81 -11.52
CA ARG A 332 22.02 23.91 -12.63
C ARG A 332 22.60 25.32 -12.76
N GLN A 333 21.77 26.36 -12.72
CA GLN A 333 22.25 27.76 -12.76
C GLN A 333 23.13 28.11 -11.55
N GLY A 334 22.86 27.56 -10.36
CA GLY A 334 23.72 27.71 -9.19
C GLY A 334 25.07 27.01 -9.32
N ARG A 335 25.13 25.84 -9.99
CA ARG A 335 26.38 25.15 -10.31
C ARG A 335 27.17 25.86 -11.40
N ASP A 336 26.50 26.39 -12.43
CA ASP A 336 27.15 27.13 -13.51
C ASP A 336 27.70 28.48 -13.03
N ARG A 337 27.00 29.17 -12.11
CA ARG A 337 27.54 30.36 -11.42
C ARG A 337 28.72 30.03 -10.53
N ALA A 338 28.65 28.96 -9.73
CA ALA A 338 29.77 28.52 -8.89
C ALA A 338 30.98 27.99 -9.68
N ALA A 339 30.76 27.48 -10.90
CA ALA A 339 31.81 27.09 -11.84
C ALA A 339 32.43 28.32 -12.55
N GLY A 340 31.61 29.31 -12.91
CA GLY A 340 32.06 30.58 -13.47
C GLY A 340 32.86 31.44 -12.48
N GLU A 341 32.48 31.46 -11.20
CA GLU A 341 33.23 32.15 -10.14
C GLU A 341 34.57 31.45 -9.83
N ARG A 342 34.67 30.13 -10.01
CA ARG A 342 35.96 29.40 -9.87
C ARG A 342 36.93 29.65 -11.03
N GLN A 343 36.44 29.98 -12.23
CA GLN A 343 37.28 30.37 -13.37
C GLN A 343 37.77 31.82 -13.28
N LEU A 344 37.08 32.69 -12.55
CA LEU A 344 37.50 34.09 -12.32
C LEU A 344 38.57 34.24 -11.23
N ILE A 345 38.79 33.23 -10.38
CA ILE A 345 39.79 33.26 -9.29
C ILE A 345 41.16 32.72 -9.74
N TRP A 346 41.26 32.05 -10.90
CA TRP A 346 42.51 31.49 -11.45
C TRP A 346 42.92 32.08 -12.79
N GLY A 347 42.51 33.31 -13.07
CA GLY A 347 42.78 33.98 -14.33
C GLY A 347 43.04 35.47 -14.17
N ARG A 348 44.22 35.83 -13.66
CA ARG A 348 44.96 37.02 -14.08
C ARG A 348 46.43 36.91 -13.66
N PRO A 349 47.34 37.46 -14.48
CA PRO A 349 48.69 36.95 -14.74
C PRO A 349 49.69 37.15 -13.61
#